data_AF-A0A955J6D4-F1
#
_entry.id   AF-A0A955J6D4-F1
#
_cell.length_a   1.000
_cell.length_b   1.000
_cell.length_c   1.000
_cell.angle_alpha   90.00
_cell.angle_beta   90.00
_cell.angle_gamma   90.00
#
_symmetry.space_group_name_H-M   'P 1'
#
loop_
_entity.id
_entity.type
_entity.pdbx_description
1 polymer ?
#
loop_
_entity_poly.entity_id
_entity_poly.type
_entity_poly.pdbx_seq_one_letter_code
_entity_poly.pdbx_strand_id
1 'polypeptide(L)'
;MAAQVKFYKKNTIDIDNENVTITITDATATNNGQDFVDFMRNRNNSSRWQTTGSNDAANTQIDIDFGEERDIDRIILVLHNFDSYTIQYYNGSTYTDFSTAINVSSGTATTTEHSFNSVTTQLIRIIITATQVTDDDKDLAQLIITESIGQLTGWPQIKKPEYSFNKSEVKMLSGKSFISRQRGNFSMSMSVVNYNVDADIAIFEEIYQSIFGVLVWANAGDNTQFARNNLGFREQDIFLMLPTDEYRPEHYKYCYQLGIKFDIKFTEVVR
;
A
#
# COMPACT_ATOMS: atom_id res chain seq x y z
N MET A 1 -6.39 20.78 6.79
CA MET A 1 -5.15 20.37 7.46
C MET A 1 -4.64 19.16 6.70
N ALA A 2 -3.42 19.26 6.18
CA ALA A 2 -2.84 18.32 5.23
C ALA A 2 -2.67 16.92 5.84
N ALA A 3 -2.73 15.88 5.01
CA ALA A 3 -2.79 14.50 5.47
C ALA A 3 -1.54 14.10 6.29
N GLN A 4 -1.71 13.07 7.10
CA GLN A 4 -0.76 12.60 8.11
C GLN A 4 -0.48 11.12 7.82
N VAL A 5 0.63 10.58 8.33
CA VAL A 5 1.01 9.17 8.10
C VAL A 5 -0.15 8.24 8.39
N LYS A 6 -0.49 7.40 7.41
CA LYS A 6 -1.53 6.37 7.50
C LYS A 6 -0.90 4.99 7.71
N PHE A 7 -1.60 4.19 8.50
CA PHE A 7 -1.24 2.82 8.81
C PHE A 7 -2.38 1.89 8.39
N TYR A 8 -1.99 0.77 7.77
CA TYR A 8 -2.91 -0.28 7.38
C TYR A 8 -2.37 -1.64 7.82
N LYS A 9 -3.25 -2.63 7.90
CA LYS A 9 -2.83 -4.02 8.06
C LYS A 9 -2.07 -4.50 6.83
N LYS A 10 -1.38 -5.64 6.95
CA LYS A 10 -0.72 -6.30 5.80
C LYS A 10 -1.75 -6.51 4.67
N ASN A 11 -1.28 -6.39 3.43
CA ASN A 11 -2.12 -6.60 2.25
C ASN A 11 -2.78 -7.99 2.30
N THR A 12 -4.09 -8.06 2.09
CA THR A 12 -4.85 -9.32 2.13
C THR A 12 -4.46 -10.23 0.96
N ILE A 13 -4.14 -9.62 -0.19
CA ILE A 13 -3.77 -10.32 -1.42
C ILE A 13 -2.27 -10.46 -1.62
N ASP A 14 -1.47 -10.35 -0.55
CA ASP A 14 -0.01 -10.44 -0.65
C ASP A 14 0.44 -11.73 -1.35
N ILE A 15 1.62 -11.72 -1.97
CA ILE A 15 2.15 -12.85 -2.73
C ILE A 15 2.35 -14.10 -1.85
N ASP A 16 2.54 -13.91 -0.54
CA ASP A 16 2.69 -15.00 0.42
C ASP A 16 1.37 -15.71 0.74
N ASN A 17 0.23 -15.16 0.31
CA ASN A 17 -1.08 -15.78 0.49
C ASN A 17 -1.44 -16.65 -0.73
N GLU A 18 -1.27 -17.97 -0.59
CA GLU A 18 -1.53 -18.95 -1.65
C GLU A 18 -3.02 -19.19 -1.92
N ASN A 19 -3.92 -18.83 -0.99
CA ASN A 19 -5.36 -19.02 -1.17
C ASN A 19 -5.95 -18.01 -2.16
N VAL A 20 -5.25 -16.90 -2.41
CA VAL A 20 -5.74 -15.82 -3.24
C VAL A 20 -5.60 -16.17 -4.71
N THR A 21 -6.71 -16.12 -5.43
CA THR A 21 -6.75 -16.31 -6.88
C THR A 21 -7.20 -15.01 -7.55
N ILE A 22 -6.45 -14.58 -8.57
CA ILE A 22 -6.79 -13.39 -9.38
C ILE A 22 -7.03 -13.86 -10.81
N THR A 23 -8.21 -13.55 -11.34
CA THR A 23 -8.59 -13.86 -12.73
C THR A 23 -8.82 -12.57 -13.50
N ILE A 24 -8.18 -12.46 -14.67
CA ILE A 24 -8.33 -11.31 -15.56
C ILE A 24 -9.17 -11.71 -16.77
N THR A 25 -10.20 -10.93 -17.07
CA THR A 25 -11.00 -11.10 -18.28
C THR A 25 -10.95 -9.81 -19.11
N ASP A 26 -10.54 -9.94 -20.36
CA ASP A 26 -10.63 -8.88 -21.37
C ASP A 26 -10.98 -9.53 -22.70
N ALA A 27 -12.08 -9.11 -23.33
CA ALA A 27 -12.56 -9.72 -24.56
C ALA A 27 -11.78 -9.29 -25.81
N THR A 28 -10.99 -8.23 -25.73
CA THR A 28 -10.25 -7.62 -26.85
C THR A 28 -8.75 -7.86 -26.77
N ALA A 29 -8.20 -7.93 -25.56
CA ALA A 29 -6.77 -8.11 -25.37
C ALA A 29 -6.27 -9.42 -25.99
N THR A 30 -5.16 -9.34 -26.72
CA THR A 30 -4.46 -10.54 -27.21
C THR A 30 -3.78 -11.28 -26.05
N ASN A 31 -3.36 -10.54 -25.03
CA ASN A 31 -2.94 -11.07 -23.74
C ASN A 31 -3.57 -10.23 -22.62
N ASN A 32 -4.34 -10.86 -21.75
CA ASN A 32 -4.95 -10.21 -20.58
C ASN A 32 -3.96 -10.01 -19.42
N GLY A 33 -2.70 -10.42 -19.57
CA GLY A 33 -1.67 -10.31 -18.54
C GLY A 33 -1.84 -11.32 -17.41
N GLN A 34 -2.62 -12.38 -17.58
CA GLN A 34 -2.91 -13.37 -16.52
C GLN A 34 -1.64 -13.99 -15.92
N ASP A 35 -0.59 -14.21 -16.71
CA ASP A 35 0.69 -14.77 -16.23
C ASP A 35 1.48 -13.79 -15.35
N PHE A 36 1.11 -12.51 -15.36
CA PHE A 36 1.80 -11.43 -14.65
C PHE A 36 1.00 -10.86 -13.49
N VAL A 37 -0.12 -11.50 -13.09
CA VAL A 37 -0.97 -11.03 -11.98
C VAL A 37 -0.22 -10.97 -10.66
N ASP A 38 0.79 -11.81 -10.46
CA ASP A 38 1.64 -11.82 -9.27
C ASP A 38 2.40 -10.50 -9.08
N PHE A 39 2.63 -9.74 -10.16
CA PHE A 39 3.26 -8.42 -10.04
C PHE A 39 2.39 -7.42 -9.30
N MET A 40 1.07 -7.54 -9.33
CA MET A 40 0.17 -6.67 -8.56
C MET A 40 0.30 -6.89 -7.05
N ARG A 41 0.82 -8.05 -6.60
CA ARG A 41 0.89 -8.43 -5.18
C ARG A 41 2.30 -8.56 -4.61
N ASN A 42 3.34 -8.35 -5.41
CA ASN A 42 4.73 -8.59 -5.00
C ASN A 42 5.39 -7.40 -4.27
N ARG A 43 4.63 -6.35 -3.92
CA ARG A 43 5.12 -5.14 -3.23
C ARG A 43 6.33 -4.50 -3.94
N ASN A 44 6.33 -4.52 -5.27
CA ASN A 44 7.39 -3.97 -6.10
C ASN A 44 6.85 -3.09 -7.22
N ASN A 45 6.98 -1.78 -7.04
CA ASN A 45 6.60 -0.76 -8.01
C ASN A 45 7.44 -0.74 -9.31
N SER A 46 8.50 -1.56 -9.41
CA SER A 46 9.30 -1.69 -10.64
C SER A 46 8.76 -2.74 -11.61
N SER A 47 7.91 -3.65 -11.13
CA SER A 47 7.16 -4.63 -11.93
C SER A 47 5.71 -4.20 -12.02
N ARG A 48 5.02 -4.56 -13.11
CA ARG A 48 3.60 -4.23 -13.29
C ARG A 48 2.87 -5.32 -14.05
N TRP A 49 1.63 -5.56 -13.66
CA TRP A 49 0.68 -6.25 -14.53
C TRP A 49 0.31 -5.32 -15.69
N GLN A 50 0.22 -5.88 -16.88
CA GLN A 50 -0.15 -5.14 -18.08
C GLN A 50 -0.89 -6.05 -19.06
N THR A 51 -1.90 -5.52 -19.75
CA THR A 51 -2.50 -6.18 -20.91
C THR A 51 -1.62 -6.01 -22.16
N THR A 52 -1.93 -6.72 -23.23
CA THR A 52 -1.37 -6.46 -24.56
C THR A 52 -2.47 -6.49 -25.61
N GLY A 53 -2.63 -5.38 -26.32
CA GLY A 53 -3.66 -5.21 -27.34
C GLY A 53 -5.07 -5.02 -26.77
N SER A 54 -5.20 -4.58 -25.52
CA SER A 54 -6.47 -4.10 -24.99
C SER A 54 -6.78 -2.71 -25.57
N ASN A 55 -8.04 -2.31 -25.54
CA ASN A 55 -8.51 -0.98 -25.93
C ASN A 55 -9.66 -0.53 -25.03
N ASP A 56 -10.15 0.70 -25.17
CA ASP A 56 -11.21 1.24 -24.30
C ASP A 56 -12.63 0.86 -24.79
N ALA A 57 -12.73 0.05 -25.84
CA ALA A 57 -14.02 -0.43 -26.35
C ALA A 57 -14.54 -1.66 -25.59
N ALA A 58 -13.68 -2.36 -24.86
CA ALA A 58 -14.06 -3.46 -23.98
C ALA A 58 -13.58 -3.24 -22.55
N ASN A 59 -14.35 -3.76 -21.60
CA ASN A 59 -14.00 -3.67 -20.19
C ASN A 59 -12.98 -4.75 -19.84
N THR A 60 -11.91 -4.37 -19.15
CA THR A 60 -11.01 -5.30 -18.48
C THR A 60 -11.53 -5.53 -17.06
N GLN A 61 -11.73 -6.79 -16.68
CA GLN A 61 -12.20 -7.18 -15.36
C GLN A 61 -11.09 -7.89 -14.59
N ILE A 62 -10.84 -7.45 -13.36
CA ILE A 62 -9.96 -8.10 -12.39
C ILE A 62 -10.85 -8.67 -11.30
N ASP A 63 -11.02 -9.99 -11.30
CA ASP A 63 -11.74 -10.73 -10.29
C ASP A 63 -10.74 -11.29 -9.27
N ILE A 64 -10.92 -10.92 -8.01
CA ILE A 64 -10.09 -11.35 -6.89
C ILE A 64 -10.93 -12.24 -5.98
N ASP A 65 -10.46 -13.46 -5.75
CA ASP A 65 -11.00 -14.38 -4.75
C ASP A 65 -9.98 -14.56 -3.62
N PHE A 66 -10.38 -14.23 -2.39
CA PHE A 66 -9.53 -14.39 -1.21
C PHE A 66 -9.44 -15.84 -0.72
N GLY A 67 -10.31 -16.73 -1.22
CA GLY A 67 -10.47 -18.11 -0.77
C GLY A 67 -11.27 -18.26 0.53
N GLU A 68 -11.41 -17.17 1.29
CA GLU A 68 -12.15 -17.10 2.54
C GLU A 68 -12.67 -15.68 2.78
N GLU A 69 -13.68 -15.54 3.64
CA GLU A 69 -14.21 -14.23 4.00
C GLU A 69 -13.17 -13.38 4.74
N ARG A 70 -13.08 -12.11 4.33
CA ARG A 70 -12.16 -11.11 4.89
C ARG A 70 -12.87 -9.79 5.08
N ASP A 71 -12.56 -9.14 6.19
CA ASP A 71 -12.97 -7.76 6.44
C ASP A 71 -12.01 -6.82 5.71
N ILE A 72 -12.58 -5.87 4.97
CA ILE A 72 -11.84 -4.88 4.20
C ILE A 72 -12.52 -3.53 4.32
N ASP A 73 -11.74 -2.45 4.33
CA ASP A 73 -12.28 -1.09 4.32
C ASP A 73 -11.46 -0.13 3.43
N ARG A 74 -10.35 -0.60 2.86
CA ARG A 74 -9.47 0.16 1.96
C ARG A 74 -9.06 -0.65 0.74
N ILE A 75 -9.04 0.05 -0.39
CA ILE A 75 -8.43 -0.43 -1.63
C ILE A 75 -7.50 0.66 -2.15
N ILE A 76 -6.26 0.31 -2.44
CA ILE A 76 -5.27 1.24 -3.00
C ILE A 76 -4.76 0.67 -4.32
N LEU A 77 -4.88 1.48 -5.37
CA LEU A 77 -4.32 1.21 -6.68
C LEU A 77 -3.03 2.03 -6.80
N VAL A 78 -1.90 1.38 -7.02
CA VAL A 78 -0.58 2.04 -7.06
C VAL A 78 0.01 1.95 -8.47
N LEU A 79 0.39 3.11 -9.01
CA LEU A 79 0.92 3.29 -10.37
C LEU A 79 0.06 2.58 -11.42
N HIS A 80 -1.20 3.02 -11.54
CA HIS A 80 -2.12 2.61 -12.59
C HIS A 80 -2.29 3.70 -13.65
N ASN A 81 -2.67 3.31 -14.85
CA ASN A 81 -3.09 4.20 -15.93
C ASN A 81 -4.61 4.28 -16.11
N PHE A 82 -5.41 3.78 -15.17
CA PHE A 82 -6.86 3.80 -15.30
C PHE A 82 -7.42 5.22 -15.22
N ASP A 83 -8.28 5.56 -16.19
CA ASP A 83 -9.04 6.81 -16.21
C ASP A 83 -10.45 6.59 -15.65
N SER A 84 -11.11 5.50 -16.07
CA SER A 84 -12.47 5.18 -15.65
C SER A 84 -12.55 3.73 -15.19
N TYR A 85 -13.12 3.52 -14.00
CA TYR A 85 -13.26 2.19 -13.41
C TYR A 85 -14.32 2.15 -12.31
N THR A 86 -14.79 0.95 -12.01
CA THR A 86 -15.70 0.67 -10.90
C THR A 86 -15.16 -0.49 -10.06
N ILE A 87 -15.30 -0.41 -8.73
CA ILE A 87 -14.94 -1.52 -7.84
C ILE A 87 -16.17 -1.99 -7.07
N GLN A 88 -16.36 -3.30 -7.05
CA GLN A 88 -17.52 -3.98 -6.47
C GLN A 88 -17.06 -5.12 -5.56
N TYR A 89 -17.89 -5.48 -4.59
CA TYR A 89 -17.70 -6.68 -3.77
C TYR A 89 -18.87 -7.64 -3.94
N TYR A 90 -18.65 -8.92 -3.65
CA TYR A 90 -19.71 -9.92 -3.67
C TYR A 90 -20.40 -10.02 -2.30
N ASN A 91 -21.71 -9.78 -2.26
CA ASN A 91 -22.49 -9.82 -1.02
C ASN A 91 -23.03 -11.21 -0.65
N GLY A 92 -22.50 -12.28 -1.25
CA GLY A 92 -23.02 -13.64 -1.11
C GLY A 92 -24.07 -14.04 -2.16
N SER A 93 -24.47 -13.12 -3.05
CA SER A 93 -25.39 -13.43 -4.15
C SER A 93 -25.03 -12.73 -5.45
N THR A 94 -24.70 -11.44 -5.40
CA THR A 94 -24.36 -10.62 -6.58
C THR A 94 -23.21 -9.67 -6.25
N TYR A 95 -22.50 -9.22 -7.29
CA TYR A 95 -21.60 -8.08 -7.15
C TYR A 95 -22.40 -6.80 -6.92
N THR A 96 -21.99 -6.03 -5.93
CA THR A 96 -22.63 -4.78 -5.53
C THR A 96 -21.58 -3.71 -5.23
N ASP A 97 -21.98 -2.45 -5.36
CA ASP A 97 -21.09 -1.32 -5.12
C ASP A 97 -20.85 -1.12 -3.62
N PHE A 98 -19.67 -0.60 -3.26
CA PHE A 98 -19.37 -0.17 -1.89
C PHE A 98 -20.24 1.01 -1.46
N SER A 99 -20.22 1.32 -0.16
CA SER A 99 -20.78 2.57 0.38
C SER A 99 -19.66 3.34 1.08
N THR A 100 -19.15 4.42 0.50
CA THR A 100 -19.52 5.05 -0.78
C THR A 100 -19.10 4.24 -2.01
N ALA A 101 -19.87 4.34 -3.09
CA ALA A 101 -19.59 3.61 -4.34
C ALA A 101 -18.27 4.11 -4.95
N ILE A 102 -17.44 3.16 -5.40
CA ILE A 102 -16.19 3.46 -6.09
C ILE A 102 -16.49 3.41 -7.58
N ASN A 103 -16.88 4.55 -8.15
CA ASN A 103 -17.11 4.73 -9.57
C ASN A 103 -16.38 6.00 -10.01
N VAL A 104 -15.18 5.80 -10.56
CA VAL A 104 -14.34 6.89 -11.02
C VAL A 104 -14.58 7.08 -12.51
N SER A 105 -14.89 8.31 -12.88
CA SER A 105 -14.91 8.77 -14.26
C SER A 105 -13.88 9.90 -14.39
N SER A 106 -13.00 9.86 -15.38
CA SER A 106 -11.99 10.89 -15.66
C SER A 106 -10.89 11.07 -14.59
N GLY A 107 -10.32 9.97 -14.10
CA GLY A 107 -9.23 9.95 -13.11
C GLY A 107 -7.84 10.15 -13.72
N THR A 108 -7.09 11.12 -13.22
CA THR A 108 -5.70 11.38 -13.68
C THR A 108 -4.62 10.99 -12.67
N ALA A 109 -5.04 10.60 -11.46
CA ALA A 109 -4.13 10.13 -10.43
C ALA A 109 -3.57 8.75 -10.81
N THR A 110 -2.27 8.56 -10.63
CA THR A 110 -1.62 7.27 -10.86
C THR A 110 -1.60 6.40 -9.59
N THR A 111 -1.85 6.99 -8.42
CA THR A 111 -2.06 6.26 -7.18
C THR A 111 -3.35 6.75 -6.54
N THR A 112 -4.29 5.85 -6.28
CA THR A 112 -5.60 6.19 -5.74
C THR A 112 -5.91 5.32 -4.53
N GLU A 113 -6.37 5.94 -3.44
CA GLU A 113 -6.91 5.27 -2.26
C GLU A 113 -8.42 5.45 -2.25
N HIS A 114 -9.13 4.33 -2.07
CA HIS A 114 -10.56 4.29 -1.83
C HIS A 114 -10.83 3.86 -0.40
N SER A 115 -11.64 4.66 0.30
CA SER A 115 -12.12 4.35 1.65
C SER A 115 -13.63 4.18 1.64
N PHE A 116 -14.11 3.18 2.38
CA PHE A 116 -15.51 2.82 2.46
C PHE A 116 -15.79 2.18 3.83
N ASN A 117 -17.08 2.00 4.16
CA ASN A 117 -17.46 1.28 5.37
C ASN A 117 -16.99 -0.17 5.28
N SER A 118 -16.43 -0.70 6.37
CA SER A 118 -15.92 -2.07 6.40
C SER A 118 -16.98 -3.07 5.91
N VAL A 119 -16.57 -3.95 5.01
CA VAL A 119 -17.39 -5.06 4.49
C VAL A 119 -16.65 -6.37 4.66
N THR A 120 -17.38 -7.41 5.03
CA THR A 120 -16.92 -8.80 5.00
C THR A 120 -17.26 -9.39 3.63
N THR A 121 -16.25 -9.81 2.87
CA THR A 121 -16.45 -10.41 1.54
C THR A 121 -15.36 -11.43 1.24
N GLN A 122 -15.66 -12.38 0.36
CA GLN A 122 -14.67 -13.29 -0.22
C GLN A 122 -14.18 -12.81 -1.60
N LEU A 123 -15.02 -12.08 -2.35
CA LEU A 123 -14.73 -11.69 -3.72
C LEU A 123 -14.77 -10.17 -3.91
N ILE A 124 -13.83 -9.67 -4.71
CA ILE A 124 -13.81 -8.30 -5.23
C ILE A 124 -13.73 -8.35 -6.75
N ARG A 125 -14.36 -7.38 -7.40
CA ARG A 125 -14.26 -7.15 -8.83
C ARG A 125 -13.88 -5.71 -9.11
N ILE A 126 -12.84 -5.51 -9.93
CA ILE A 126 -12.48 -4.21 -10.50
C ILE A 126 -12.81 -4.26 -11.99
N ILE A 127 -13.63 -3.32 -12.45
CA ILE A 127 -14.03 -3.18 -13.85
C ILE A 127 -13.39 -1.90 -14.38
N ILE A 128 -12.42 -2.03 -15.27
CA ILE A 128 -11.71 -0.92 -15.91
C ILE A 128 -12.37 -0.67 -17.26
N THR A 129 -12.79 0.56 -17.50
CA THR A 129 -13.54 0.96 -18.70
C THR A 129 -12.78 1.94 -19.59
N ALA A 130 -11.79 2.66 -19.06
CA ALA A 130 -10.94 3.53 -19.88
C ALA A 130 -9.55 3.74 -19.24
N THR A 131 -8.55 4.04 -20.07
CA THR A 131 -7.20 4.45 -19.68
C THR A 131 -6.96 5.95 -19.85
N GLN A 132 -5.99 6.50 -19.12
CA GLN A 132 -5.63 7.92 -19.13
C GLN A 132 -5.12 8.39 -20.50
N VAL A 133 -4.46 7.50 -21.22
CA VAL A 133 -4.20 7.64 -22.65
C VAL A 133 -5.21 6.76 -23.36
N THR A 134 -6.02 7.34 -24.25
CA THR A 134 -7.08 6.59 -24.96
C THR A 134 -6.52 5.39 -25.71
N ASP A 135 -7.20 4.26 -25.57
CA ASP A 135 -6.87 2.97 -26.20
C ASP A 135 -5.49 2.40 -25.82
N ASP A 136 -4.92 2.83 -24.69
CA ASP A 136 -3.68 2.25 -24.18
C ASP A 136 -3.94 0.90 -23.48
N ASP A 137 -2.88 0.11 -23.34
CA ASP A 137 -2.91 -1.12 -22.57
C ASP A 137 -3.07 -0.81 -21.09
N LYS A 138 -3.88 -1.60 -20.38
CA LYS A 138 -4.21 -1.36 -18.97
C LYS A 138 -3.02 -1.83 -18.14
N ASP A 139 -2.58 -1.02 -17.18
CA ASP A 139 -1.46 -1.35 -16.31
C ASP A 139 -1.73 -1.03 -14.83
N LEU A 140 -1.12 -1.84 -13.96
CA LEU A 140 -1.15 -1.65 -12.51
C LEU A 140 0.12 -2.23 -11.91
N ALA A 141 0.87 -1.42 -11.16
CA ALA A 141 2.07 -1.90 -10.48
C ALA A 141 1.73 -2.67 -9.21
N GLN A 142 0.83 -2.15 -8.37
CA GLN A 142 0.47 -2.82 -7.12
C GLN A 142 -1.00 -2.58 -6.75
N LEU A 143 -1.67 -3.64 -6.33
CA LEU A 143 -3.00 -3.64 -5.75
C LEU A 143 -2.88 -3.95 -4.26
N ILE A 144 -3.47 -3.09 -3.42
CA ILE A 144 -3.52 -3.29 -1.97
C ILE A 144 -4.98 -3.31 -1.55
N ILE A 145 -5.40 -4.39 -0.91
CA ILE A 145 -6.71 -4.54 -0.30
C ILE A 145 -6.49 -4.84 1.18
N THR A 146 -6.96 -3.96 2.04
CA THR A 146 -6.56 -3.99 3.46
C THR A 146 -7.59 -3.34 4.36
N GLU A 147 -7.31 -3.42 5.66
CA GLU A 147 -8.00 -2.72 6.72
C GLU A 147 -7.15 -1.52 7.20
N SER A 148 -7.79 -0.39 7.48
CA SER A 148 -7.16 0.78 8.09
C SER A 148 -6.94 0.54 9.58
N ILE A 149 -5.69 0.71 10.03
CA ILE A 149 -5.37 0.78 11.47
C ILE A 149 -5.69 2.19 11.96
N GLY A 150 -5.30 3.20 11.18
CA GLY A 150 -5.68 4.57 11.44
C GLY A 150 -4.73 5.59 10.83
N GLN A 151 -5.04 6.85 11.10
CA GLN A 151 -4.24 8.00 10.72
C GLN A 151 -3.90 8.77 12.00
N LEU A 152 -2.62 9.11 12.16
CA LEU A 152 -2.19 9.88 13.33
C LEU A 152 -2.76 11.29 13.29
N THR A 153 -3.27 11.76 14.42
CA THR A 153 -3.74 13.14 14.60
C THR A 153 -2.61 14.08 15.01
N GLY A 154 -1.60 13.59 15.73
CA GLY A 154 -0.35 14.30 15.98
C GLY A 154 0.51 14.39 14.72
N TRP A 155 1.33 15.45 14.60
CA TRP A 155 2.31 15.54 13.50
C TRP A 155 3.54 14.67 13.80
N PRO A 156 3.76 13.56 13.08
CA PRO A 156 4.94 12.74 13.27
C PRO A 156 6.18 13.45 12.75
N GLN A 157 7.25 13.42 13.53
CA GLN A 157 8.59 13.74 13.05
C GLN A 157 9.24 12.45 12.54
N ILE A 158 9.31 12.31 11.21
CA ILE A 158 10.05 11.24 10.57
C ILE A 158 11.55 11.60 10.58
N LYS A 159 12.35 10.75 11.20
CA LYS A 159 13.78 10.91 11.45
C LYS A 159 14.53 9.76 10.78
N LYS A 160 15.67 10.09 10.17
CA LYS A 160 16.60 9.12 9.55
C LYS A 160 15.91 8.14 8.58
N PRO A 161 15.22 8.62 7.53
CA PRO A 161 14.81 7.73 6.46
C PRO A 161 16.07 7.20 5.77
N GLU A 162 16.29 5.90 5.81
CA GLU A 162 17.45 5.24 5.24
C GLU A 162 17.00 4.19 4.22
N TYR A 163 17.44 4.40 2.97
CA TYR A 163 17.43 3.37 1.94
C TYR A 163 18.75 2.65 1.99
N SER A 164 18.76 1.50 2.65
CA SER A 164 19.91 0.63 2.56
C SER A 164 19.91 -0.06 1.19
N PHE A 165 21.09 -0.39 0.71
CA PHE A 165 21.27 -1.34 -0.37
C PHE A 165 22.25 -2.36 0.15
N ASN A 166 21.99 -3.64 -0.09
CA ASN A 166 23.00 -4.64 0.18
C ASN A 166 24.09 -4.53 -0.90
N LYS A 167 25.20 -3.88 -0.56
CA LYS A 167 26.32 -3.58 -1.48
C LYS A 167 27.45 -4.57 -1.20
N SER A 168 27.79 -5.35 -2.21
CA SER A 168 29.02 -6.16 -2.23
C SER A 168 30.03 -5.49 -3.16
N GLU A 169 31.16 -5.06 -2.62
CA GLU A 169 32.27 -4.52 -3.39
C GLU A 169 33.42 -5.52 -3.45
N VAL A 170 33.80 -5.93 -4.65
CA VAL A 170 34.98 -6.76 -4.89
C VAL A 170 36.03 -5.92 -5.59
N LYS A 171 37.17 -5.67 -4.93
CA LYS A 171 38.33 -5.01 -5.53
C LYS A 171 39.14 -6.02 -6.33
N MET A 172 39.39 -5.72 -7.60
CA MET A 172 40.23 -6.54 -8.47
C MET A 172 41.71 -6.18 -8.30
N LEU A 173 42.60 -7.11 -8.64
CA LEU A 173 44.05 -6.91 -8.70
C LEU A 173 44.46 -5.75 -9.63
N SER A 174 43.61 -5.40 -10.61
CA SER A 174 43.78 -4.27 -11.52
C SER A 174 43.49 -2.90 -10.89
N GLY A 175 43.08 -2.84 -9.62
CA GLY A 175 42.65 -1.61 -8.95
C GLY A 175 41.22 -1.16 -9.26
N LYS A 176 40.50 -1.87 -10.14
CA LYS A 176 39.07 -1.64 -10.42
C LYS A 176 38.18 -2.30 -9.37
N SER A 177 37.04 -1.69 -9.04
CA SER A 177 36.03 -2.27 -8.16
C SER A 177 34.84 -2.78 -8.97
N PHE A 178 34.37 -3.99 -8.66
CA PHE A 178 33.06 -4.49 -9.06
C PHE A 178 32.09 -4.30 -7.90
N ILE A 179 31.06 -3.49 -8.10
CA ILE A 179 30.05 -3.21 -7.07
C ILE A 179 28.75 -3.90 -7.51
N SER A 180 28.36 -4.95 -6.80
CA SER A 180 27.03 -5.55 -6.91
C SER A 180 26.11 -4.90 -5.87
N ARG A 181 24.92 -4.47 -6.29
CA ARG A 181 23.89 -3.90 -5.41
C ARG A 181 22.65 -4.76 -5.51
N GLN A 182 22.21 -5.32 -4.39
CA GLN A 182 20.90 -5.94 -4.26
C GLN A 182 19.93 -4.94 -3.60
N ARG A 183 18.63 -5.13 -3.84
CA ARG A 183 17.56 -4.36 -3.20
C ARG A 183 17.77 -4.44 -1.69
N GLY A 184 17.97 -3.30 -1.04
CA GLY A 184 18.00 -3.25 0.42
C GLY A 184 16.63 -2.89 0.97
N ASN A 185 16.61 -2.51 2.23
CA ASN A 185 15.40 -2.20 2.98
C ASN A 185 15.26 -0.68 3.20
N PHE A 186 14.01 -0.24 3.28
CA PHE A 186 13.67 1.05 3.84
C PHE A 186 13.56 0.97 5.37
N SER A 187 14.13 1.93 6.07
CA SER A 187 13.93 2.07 7.51
C SER A 187 13.75 3.54 7.88
N MET A 188 13.00 3.79 8.95
CA MET A 188 12.79 5.13 9.46
C MET A 188 12.50 5.09 10.96
N SER A 189 12.84 6.16 11.67
CA SER A 189 12.36 6.38 13.04
C SER A 189 11.25 7.43 13.00
N MET A 190 10.16 7.21 13.72
CA MET A 190 9.06 8.17 13.83
C MET A 190 8.88 8.58 15.28
N SER A 191 8.68 9.87 15.49
CA SER A 191 8.55 10.47 16.82
C SER A 191 7.28 11.31 16.85
N VAL A 192 6.30 10.93 17.65
CA VAL A 192 5.03 11.65 17.81
C VAL A 192 4.96 12.15 19.23
N VAL A 193 4.79 13.46 19.39
CA VAL A 193 4.47 14.03 20.70
C VAL A 193 2.95 14.07 20.82
N ASN A 194 2.38 13.10 21.51
CA ASN A 194 0.95 13.00 21.72
C ASN A 194 0.60 13.66 23.05
N TYR A 195 -0.18 14.73 23.00
CA TYR A 195 -0.48 15.50 24.20
C TYR A 195 -1.71 15.01 24.96
N ASN A 196 -2.67 14.29 24.35
CA ASN A 196 -3.90 13.74 24.98
C ASN A 196 -4.86 13.00 23.99
N VAL A 197 -4.37 12.44 22.87
CA VAL A 197 -5.23 11.81 21.86
C VAL A 197 -5.20 10.29 22.03
N ASP A 198 -6.23 9.71 22.64
CA ASP A 198 -6.32 8.25 22.87
C ASP A 198 -6.31 7.45 21.56
N ALA A 199 -6.83 8.01 20.47
CA ALA A 199 -6.84 7.36 19.16
C ALA A 199 -5.42 7.07 18.63
N ASP A 200 -4.49 8.00 18.81
CA ASP A 200 -3.09 7.82 18.38
C ASP A 200 -2.40 6.73 19.24
N ILE A 201 -2.75 6.64 20.54
CA ILE A 201 -2.23 5.58 21.43
C ILE A 201 -2.71 4.21 20.96
N ALA A 202 -4.01 4.07 20.67
CA ALA A 202 -4.58 2.82 20.16
C ALA A 202 -3.93 2.38 18.84
N ILE A 203 -3.64 3.32 17.94
CA ILE A 203 -2.89 3.04 16.70
C ILE A 203 -1.50 2.47 17.02
N PHE A 204 -0.75 3.08 17.94
CA PHE A 204 0.57 2.56 18.31
C PHE A 204 0.49 1.18 18.96
N GLU A 205 -0.45 0.96 19.87
CA GLU A 205 -0.66 -0.35 20.49
C GLU A 205 -0.98 -1.42 19.45
N GLU A 206 -1.85 -1.14 18.48
CA GLU A 206 -2.16 -2.05 17.38
C GLU A 206 -0.94 -2.32 16.49
N ILE A 207 -0.13 -1.30 16.18
CA ILE A 207 1.12 -1.45 15.42
C ILE A 207 2.09 -2.40 16.14
N TYR A 208 2.27 -2.25 17.45
CA TYR A 208 3.16 -3.11 18.24
C TYR A 208 2.59 -4.52 18.45
N GLN A 209 1.27 -4.69 18.44
CA GLN A 209 0.63 -5.99 18.51
C GLN A 209 0.58 -6.74 17.16
N SER A 210 0.76 -6.03 16.04
CA SER A 210 0.77 -6.64 14.71
C SER A 210 1.97 -7.57 14.52
N ILE A 211 1.69 -8.87 14.42
CA ILE A 211 2.71 -9.91 14.20
C ILE A 211 3.26 -9.85 12.76
N PHE A 212 2.41 -9.49 11.79
CA PHE A 212 2.72 -9.58 10.36
C PHE A 212 3.28 -8.28 9.77
N GLY A 213 3.42 -7.24 10.59
CA GLY A 213 3.78 -5.90 10.15
C GLY A 213 2.58 -5.08 9.75
N VAL A 214 2.85 -3.81 9.50
CA VAL A 214 1.86 -2.81 9.10
C VAL A 214 2.32 -2.12 7.82
N LEU A 215 1.40 -1.87 6.90
CA LEU A 215 1.69 -1.03 5.75
C LEU A 215 1.73 0.42 6.22
N VAL A 216 2.85 1.08 5.98
CA VAL A 216 3.06 2.48 6.33
C VAL A 216 3.08 3.32 5.08
N TRP A 217 2.17 4.28 5.01
CA TRP A 217 2.14 5.27 3.95
C TRP A 217 2.47 6.65 4.50
N ALA A 218 3.75 7.02 4.39
CA ALA A 218 4.29 8.23 5.01
C ALA A 218 3.66 9.52 4.49
N ASN A 219 3.19 9.49 3.24
CA ASN A 219 2.61 10.61 2.53
C ASN A 219 1.08 10.61 2.57
N ALA A 220 0.46 9.45 2.82
CA ALA A 220 -0.98 9.31 2.97
C ALA A 220 -1.83 9.86 1.79
N GLY A 221 -1.24 9.92 0.60
CA GLY A 221 -1.90 10.30 -0.65
C GLY A 221 -1.84 11.80 -0.99
N ASP A 222 -0.98 12.58 -0.33
CA ASP A 222 -0.80 14.01 -0.59
C ASP A 222 0.69 14.41 -0.65
N ASN A 223 1.23 14.42 -1.87
CA ASN A 223 2.59 14.88 -2.18
C ASN A 223 2.89 16.33 -1.77
N THR A 224 1.88 17.16 -1.47
CA THR A 224 2.10 18.57 -1.10
C THR A 224 2.62 18.73 0.34
N GLN A 225 2.53 17.68 1.17
CA GLN A 225 3.06 17.66 2.53
C GLN A 225 4.59 17.81 2.59
N PHE A 226 5.29 17.34 1.56
CA PHE A 226 6.73 17.39 1.50
C PHE A 226 7.18 18.45 0.53
N ALA A 227 8.14 19.29 0.95
CA ALA A 227 8.75 20.28 0.07
C ALA A 227 9.47 19.67 -1.15
N ARG A 228 9.77 18.36 -1.10
CA ARG A 228 10.42 17.62 -2.18
C ARG A 228 9.87 16.20 -2.23
N ASN A 229 9.68 15.70 -3.44
CA ASN A 229 9.25 14.34 -3.69
C ASN A 229 10.45 13.36 -3.62
N ASN A 230 10.86 13.04 -2.40
CA ASN A 230 11.96 12.10 -2.15
C ASN A 230 11.44 10.66 -2.16
N LEU A 231 12.31 9.72 -2.53
CA LEU A 231 12.04 8.30 -2.34
C LEU A 231 11.74 8.04 -0.85
N GLY A 232 10.70 7.26 -0.57
CA GLY A 232 10.17 6.97 0.77
C GLY A 232 8.99 7.83 1.17
N PHE A 233 8.75 8.89 0.42
CA PHE A 233 7.69 9.86 0.67
C PHE A 233 6.88 10.15 -0.59
N ARG A 234 6.98 9.33 -1.64
CA ARG A 234 6.11 9.45 -2.81
C ARG A 234 4.74 8.87 -2.50
N GLU A 235 3.72 9.31 -3.23
CA GLU A 235 2.39 8.69 -3.20
C GLU A 235 2.43 7.17 -3.46
N GLN A 236 3.33 6.69 -4.31
CA GLN A 236 3.48 5.25 -4.59
C GLN A 236 4.25 4.46 -3.51
N ASP A 237 4.92 5.13 -2.57
CA ASP A 237 5.83 4.51 -1.64
C ASP A 237 5.09 4.04 -0.37
N ILE A 238 4.61 2.78 -0.41
CA ILE A 238 3.96 2.10 0.72
C ILE A 238 4.82 0.91 1.13
N PHE A 239 5.27 0.89 2.38
CA PHE A 239 6.19 -0.15 2.86
C PHE A 239 5.54 -1.01 3.93
N LEU A 240 5.75 -2.33 3.87
CA LEU A 240 5.44 -3.21 4.99
C LEU A 240 6.55 -3.09 6.03
N MET A 241 6.23 -2.56 7.19
CA MET A 241 7.21 -2.30 8.25
C MET A 241 6.81 -2.99 9.56
N LEU A 242 7.83 -3.36 10.35
CA LEU A 242 7.67 -3.80 11.73
C LEU A 242 8.45 -2.86 12.67
N PRO A 243 7.93 -2.60 13.89
CA PRO A 243 8.73 -1.98 14.94
C PRO A 243 9.91 -2.88 15.30
N THR A 244 11.08 -2.28 15.40
CA THR A 244 12.33 -2.94 15.82
C THR A 244 12.70 -2.65 17.26
N ASP A 245 12.04 -1.66 17.86
CA ASP A 245 12.13 -1.36 19.29
C ASP A 245 10.99 -2.03 20.06
N GLU A 246 11.14 -2.05 21.38
CA GLU A 246 10.12 -2.53 22.29
C GLU A 246 9.16 -1.38 22.64
N TYR A 247 7.87 -1.69 22.78
CA TYR A 247 6.90 -0.74 23.30
C TYR A 247 7.25 -0.34 24.74
N ARG A 248 7.57 0.95 24.94
CA ARG A 248 7.91 1.52 26.26
C ARG A 248 7.02 2.70 26.55
N PRO A 249 5.94 2.53 27.34
CA PRO A 249 5.15 3.66 27.77
C PRO A 249 5.99 4.56 28.68
N GLU A 250 6.21 5.81 28.27
CA GLU A 250 6.89 6.80 29.10
C GLU A 250 6.03 7.09 30.34
N HIS A 251 6.57 6.79 31.52
CA HIS A 251 5.96 7.15 32.80
C HIS A 251 6.86 8.14 33.53
N TYR A 252 6.33 9.28 33.91
CA TYR A 252 7.05 10.25 34.73
C TYR A 252 6.47 10.28 36.15
N LYS A 253 7.26 9.87 37.14
CA LYS A 253 6.88 9.92 38.57
C LYS A 253 5.52 9.28 38.90
N TYR A 254 5.20 8.13 38.29
CA TYR A 254 3.94 7.40 38.53
C TYR A 254 2.66 8.17 38.16
N CYS A 255 2.79 9.29 37.44
CA CYS A 255 1.67 10.06 36.91
C CYS A 255 1.82 10.17 35.38
N TYR A 256 0.72 10.04 34.64
CA TYR A 256 0.67 10.41 33.23
C TYR A 256 0.67 11.95 33.12
N GLN A 257 1.78 12.61 33.46
CA GLN A 257 1.87 14.07 33.41
C GLN A 257 2.31 14.53 32.02
N LEU A 258 1.36 15.12 31.29
CA LEU A 258 1.57 16.03 30.16
C LEU A 258 2.12 15.38 28.88
N GLY A 259 1.34 14.48 28.30
CA GLY A 259 1.57 13.92 26.97
C GLY A 259 2.58 12.78 26.95
N ILE A 260 2.26 11.74 26.19
CA ILE A 260 3.15 10.60 25.97
C ILE A 260 3.89 10.86 24.66
N LYS A 261 5.22 10.85 24.71
CA LYS A 261 6.02 10.85 23.49
C LYS A 261 6.25 9.41 23.06
N PHE A 262 5.84 9.10 21.83
CA PHE A 262 6.12 7.82 21.20
C PHE A 262 7.30 7.99 20.25
N ASP A 263 8.35 7.22 20.47
CA ASP A 263 9.45 7.02 19.53
C ASP A 263 9.37 5.57 19.07
N ILE A 264 9.21 5.35 17.76
CA ILE A 264 9.15 4.03 17.14
C ILE A 264 10.19 3.94 16.02
N LYS A 265 10.84 2.78 15.90
CA LYS A 265 11.79 2.49 14.82
C LYS A 265 11.23 1.43 13.90
N PHE A 266 10.87 1.85 12.70
CA PHE A 266 10.38 0.97 11.65
C PHE A 266 11.50 0.46 10.77
N THR A 267 11.43 -0.83 10.42
CA THR A 267 12.24 -1.44 9.37
C THR A 267 11.34 -2.23 8.43
N GLU A 268 11.56 -2.09 7.13
CA GLU A 268 10.86 -2.86 6.10
C GLU A 268 11.18 -4.35 6.24
N VAL A 269 10.15 -5.19 6.12
CA VAL A 269 10.25 -6.64 6.29
C VAL A 269 9.76 -7.39 5.07
N VAL A 270 10.39 -8.53 4.80
CA VAL A 270 9.97 -9.49 3.78
C VAL A 270 9.29 -10.64 4.52
N ARG A 271 7.97 -10.59 4.60
CA ARG A 271 7.14 -11.59 5.28
C ARG A 271 5.80 -11.69 4.61
#